data_AF-R7G7P9-F1
#
_entry.id   AF-R7G7P9-F1
#
_cell.length_a   1.000
_cell.length_b   1.000
_cell.length_c   1.000
_cell.angle_alpha   90.00
_cell.angle_beta   90.00
_cell.angle_gamma   90.00
#
_symmetry.space_group_name_H-M   'P 1'
#
loop_
_entity.id
_entity.type
_entity.pdbx_description
1 polymer ?
#
loop_
_entity_poly.entity_id
_entity_poly.type
_entity_poly.pdbx_seq_one_letter_code
_entity_poly.pdbx_strand_id
1 'polypeptide(L)'
;MMLLPIQIQAILYHLLMGWVYGLGFSFILTLNRHFRIRFFKGIMEILYHILFTLLMYYGLFCINGGITNIYLIAFFLLGMILYYRYYLAVFLSFFQKIIAIFRWIRKKFKVVKSKILGIIKVLIRRVNRRKGYDKKRKRTKAKRKQKEKTSD
;
A
#
# COMPACT_ATOMS: atom_id res chain seq x y z
N MET A 1 -40.82 -9.47 12.07
CA MET A 1 -40.27 -8.35 12.87
C MET A 1 -38.88 -8.76 13.37
N MET A 2 -37.90 -7.86 13.34
CA MET A 2 -36.56 -8.14 13.89
C MET A 2 -36.63 -8.16 15.42
N LEU A 3 -36.04 -9.17 16.07
CA LEU A 3 -36.06 -9.27 17.53
C LEU A 3 -35.32 -8.07 18.16
N LEU A 4 -35.83 -7.57 19.28
CA LEU A 4 -35.28 -6.41 19.99
C LEU A 4 -33.77 -6.54 20.31
N PRO A 5 -33.25 -7.70 20.74
CA PRO A 5 -31.81 -7.86 20.98
C PRO A 5 -30.96 -7.68 19.70
N ILE A 6 -31.46 -8.18 18.56
CA ILE A 6 -30.77 -8.06 17.26
C ILE A 6 -30.74 -6.60 16.82
N GLN A 7 -31.80 -5.83 17.11
CA GLN A 7 -31.84 -4.39 16.85
C GLN A 7 -30.77 -3.64 17.64
N ILE A 8 -30.67 -3.90 18.94
CA ILE A 8 -29.67 -3.28 19.82
C ILE A 8 -28.26 -3.63 19.36
N GLN A 9 -28.01 -4.91 19.03
CA GLN A 9 -26.71 -5.37 18.55
C GLN A 9 -26.33 -4.70 17.22
N ALA A 10 -27.27 -4.56 16.27
CA ALA A 10 -27.03 -3.88 15.01
C ALA A 10 -26.71 -2.38 15.19
N ILE A 11 -27.38 -1.72 16.14
CA ILE A 11 -27.13 -0.31 16.48
C ILE A 11 -25.74 -0.14 17.07
N LEU A 12 -25.40 -0.92 18.10
CA LEU A 12 -24.06 -0.87 18.74
C LEU A 12 -22.96 -1.21 17.74
N TYR A 13 -23.21 -2.19 16.86
CA TYR A 13 -22.29 -2.54 15.79
C TYR A 13 -22.04 -1.37 14.83
N HIS A 14 -23.08 -0.69 14.35
CA HIS A 14 -22.91 0.47 13.46
C HIS A 14 -22.21 1.65 14.14
N LEU A 15 -22.51 1.90 15.42
CA LEU A 15 -21.82 2.90 16.22
C LEU A 15 -20.32 2.59 16.31
N LEU A 16 -19.97 1.35 16.63
CA LEU A 16 -18.58 0.90 16.69
C LEU A 16 -17.89 0.97 15.32
N MET A 17 -18.57 0.52 14.26
CA MET A 17 -18.01 0.58 12.90
C MET A 17 -17.79 2.02 12.44
N GLY A 18 -18.67 2.96 12.78
CA GLY A 18 -18.43 4.39 12.53
C GLY A 18 -17.15 4.89 13.22
N TRP A 19 -16.95 4.50 14.48
CA TRP A 19 -15.75 4.85 15.21
C TRP A 19 -14.48 4.22 14.59
N VAL A 20 -14.52 2.92 14.27
CA VAL A 20 -13.41 2.19 13.64
C VAL A 20 -13.09 2.76 12.25
N TYR A 21 -14.11 3.18 11.51
CA TYR A 21 -13.95 3.84 10.23
C TYR A 21 -13.17 5.14 10.36
N GLY A 22 -13.58 6.02 11.29
CA GLY A 22 -12.87 7.26 11.57
C GLY A 22 -11.40 7.01 11.92
N LEU A 23 -11.14 6.00 12.74
CA LEU A 23 -9.79 5.56 13.14
C LEU A 23 -8.97 5.11 11.94
N GLY A 24 -9.48 4.17 11.14
CA GLY A 24 -8.77 3.61 9.99
C GLY A 24 -8.51 4.67 8.91
N PHE A 25 -9.50 5.50 8.61
CA PHE A 25 -9.37 6.59 7.64
C PHE A 25 -8.31 7.62 8.08
N SER A 26 -8.34 8.02 9.36
CA SER A 26 -7.34 8.94 9.92
C SER A 26 -5.93 8.36 9.90
N PHE A 27 -5.80 7.06 10.15
CA PHE A 27 -4.52 6.36 10.03
C PHE A 27 -4.00 6.41 8.58
N ILE A 28 -4.84 6.07 7.59
CA ILE A 28 -4.48 6.10 6.17
C ILE A 28 -4.10 7.52 5.74
N LEU A 29 -4.84 8.53 6.16
CA LEU A 29 -4.52 9.93 5.86
C LEU A 29 -3.14 10.31 6.43
N THR A 30 -2.85 9.89 7.66
CA THR A 30 -1.56 10.14 8.32
C THR A 30 -0.42 9.41 7.58
N LEU A 31 -0.63 8.16 7.16
CA LEU A 31 0.32 7.41 6.34
C LEU A 31 0.56 8.10 4.99
N ASN A 32 -0.51 8.45 4.27
CA ASN A 32 -0.44 9.11 2.96
C ASN A 32 0.33 10.43 3.02
N ARG A 33 0.06 11.25 4.05
CA ARG A 33 0.80 12.49 4.31
C ARG A 33 2.30 12.23 4.50
N HIS A 34 2.64 11.17 5.21
CA HIS A 34 4.03 10.86 5.54
C HIS A 34 4.81 10.26 4.37
N PHE A 35 4.22 9.32 3.62
CA PHE A 35 4.91 8.65 2.52
C PHE A 35 5.00 9.48 1.24
N ARG A 36 4.20 10.56 1.11
CA ARG A 36 4.14 11.48 -0.05
C ARG A 36 3.97 10.77 -1.40
N ILE A 37 3.31 9.62 -1.44
CA ILE A 37 3.11 8.86 -2.68
C ILE A 37 1.81 9.34 -3.33
N ARG A 38 1.91 10.38 -4.16
CA ARG A 38 0.77 11.11 -4.73
C ARG A 38 -0.19 10.22 -5.54
N PHE A 39 0.34 9.24 -6.28
CA PHE A 39 -0.47 8.30 -7.09
C PHE A 39 -1.17 7.22 -6.25
N PHE A 40 -0.53 6.74 -5.18
CA PHE A 40 -1.11 5.70 -4.33
C PHE A 40 -2.16 6.25 -3.37
N LYS A 41 -2.21 7.56 -3.13
CA LYS A 41 -3.15 8.18 -2.19
C LYS A 41 -4.60 7.82 -2.52
N GLY A 42 -5.05 8.12 -3.74
CA GLY A 42 -6.43 7.87 -4.17
C GLY A 42 -6.76 6.37 -4.21
N ILE A 43 -5.82 5.54 -4.68
CA ILE A 43 -6.01 4.08 -4.72
C ILE A 43 -6.20 3.51 -3.31
N MET A 44 -5.39 3.94 -2.34
CA MET A 44 -5.48 3.47 -0.95
C MET A 44 -6.77 3.93 -0.28
N GLU A 45 -7.23 5.16 -0.56
CA GLU A 45 -8.50 5.68 -0.04
C GLU A 45 -9.68 4.90 -0.61
N ILE A 46 -9.74 4.71 -1.94
CA ILE A 46 -10.79 3.92 -2.60
C ILE A 46 -10.81 2.47 -2.10
N LEU A 47 -9.64 1.82 -2.07
CA LEU A 47 -9.52 0.45 -1.60
C LEU A 47 -9.96 0.31 -0.14
N TYR A 48 -9.65 1.30 0.70
CA TYR A 48 -10.12 1.33 2.07
C TYR A 48 -11.64 1.42 2.16
N HIS A 49 -12.29 2.33 1.42
CA HIS A 49 -13.75 2.43 1.44
C HIS A 49 -14.42 1.13 0.98
N ILE A 50 -13.91 0.51 -0.08
CA ILE A 50 -14.43 -0.78 -0.59
C ILE A 50 -14.28 -1.87 0.46
N LEU A 51 -13.07 -2.06 0.99
CA LEU A 51 -12.77 -3.10 1.96
C LEU A 51 -13.58 -2.90 3.25
N PHE A 52 -13.67 -1.65 3.72
CA PHE A 52 -14.42 -1.32 4.93
C PHE A 52 -15.91 -1.55 4.74
N THR A 53 -16.48 -1.14 3.61
CA THR A 53 -17.91 -1.34 3.33
C THR A 53 -18.25 -2.83 3.25
N LEU A 54 -17.39 -3.63 2.61
CA LEU A 54 -17.53 -5.09 2.58
C LEU A 54 -17.47 -5.70 3.98
N LEU A 55 -16.49 -5.29 4.80
CA LEU A 55 -16.35 -5.79 6.17
C LEU A 55 -17.56 -5.41 7.04
N MET A 56 -18.03 -4.18 6.92
CA MET A 56 -19.20 -3.68 7.64
C MET A 56 -20.46 -4.43 7.24
N TYR A 57 -20.66 -4.63 5.95
CA TYR A 57 -21.80 -5.40 5.45
C TYR A 57 -21.74 -6.86 5.89
N TYR A 58 -20.56 -7.47 5.84
CA TYR A 58 -20.36 -8.85 6.31
C TYR A 58 -20.69 -9.01 7.80
N GLY A 59 -20.19 -8.12 8.66
CA GLY A 59 -20.51 -8.19 10.09
C GLY A 59 -21.99 -7.93 10.37
N LEU A 60 -22.63 -7.04 9.61
CA LEU A 60 -24.07 -6.84 9.69
C LEU A 60 -24.86 -8.09 9.24
N PHE A 61 -24.41 -8.73 8.16
CA PHE A 61 -24.99 -9.98 7.65
C PHE A 61 -25.00 -11.08 8.71
N CYS A 62 -23.91 -11.23 9.46
CA CYS A 62 -23.83 -12.18 10.57
C CYS A 62 -24.77 -11.87 11.74
N ILE A 63 -25.19 -10.61 11.92
CA ILE A 63 -26.03 -10.19 13.05
C ILE A 63 -27.52 -10.27 12.69
N ASN A 64 -27.91 -9.70 11.54
CA ASN A 64 -29.31 -9.51 11.19
C ASN A 64 -29.70 -10.01 9.80
N GLY A 65 -28.82 -10.75 9.12
CA GLY A 65 -29.05 -11.24 7.76
C GLY A 65 -28.84 -10.19 6.65
N GLY A 66 -28.28 -9.03 6.98
CA GLY A 66 -27.90 -7.99 6.00
C GLY A 66 -28.96 -6.91 5.81
N ILE A 67 -29.96 -6.86 6.68
CA ILE A 67 -31.03 -5.86 6.60
C ILE A 67 -30.48 -4.50 7.06
N THR A 68 -30.39 -3.55 6.14
CA THR A 68 -29.90 -2.19 6.42
C THR A 68 -31.09 -1.24 6.59
N ASN A 69 -31.22 -0.69 7.79
CA ASN A 69 -32.21 0.34 8.10
C ASN A 69 -31.56 1.73 8.14
N ILE A 70 -32.31 2.76 7.75
CA ILE A 70 -31.78 4.13 7.65
C ILE A 70 -31.24 4.69 8.97
N TYR A 71 -31.84 4.31 10.11
CA TYR A 71 -31.38 4.76 11.42
C TYR A 71 -29.98 4.24 11.78
N LEU A 72 -29.55 3.11 11.20
CA LEU A 72 -28.21 2.56 11.42
C LEU A 72 -27.13 3.47 10.83
N ILE A 73 -27.45 4.17 9.73
CA ILE A 73 -26.56 5.18 9.14
C ILE A 73 -26.35 6.34 10.12
N ALA A 74 -27.40 6.78 10.82
CA ALA A 74 -27.28 7.84 11.83
C ALA A 74 -26.35 7.44 12.98
N PHE A 75 -26.47 6.20 13.48
CA PHE A 75 -25.57 5.69 14.52
C PHE A 75 -24.13 5.51 14.02
N PHE A 76 -23.95 5.13 12.75
CA PHE A 76 -22.63 5.11 12.13
C PHE A 76 -21.99 6.51 12.07
N LEU A 77 -22.74 7.52 11.63
CA LEU A 77 -22.28 8.92 11.63
C LEU A 77 -21.94 9.38 13.06
N LEU A 78 -22.77 9.02 14.04
CA LEU A 78 -22.53 9.35 15.44
C LEU A 78 -21.20 8.74 15.93
N GLY A 79 -20.93 7.48 15.58
CA GLY A 79 -19.66 6.80 15.91
C GLY A 79 -18.44 7.51 15.32
N MET A 80 -18.54 7.97 14.06
CA MET A 80 -17.50 8.78 13.44
C MET A 80 -17.30 10.12 14.16
N ILE A 81 -18.38 10.82 14.50
CA ILE A 81 -18.30 12.10 15.21
C ILE A 81 -17.63 11.92 16.58
N LEU A 82 -18.00 10.87 17.32
CA LEU A 82 -17.37 10.54 18.60
C LEU A 82 -15.88 10.30 18.45
N TYR A 83 -15.47 9.57 17.41
CA TYR A 83 -14.05 9.36 17.10
C TYR A 83 -13.32 10.70 16.86
N TYR A 84 -13.82 11.52 15.94
CA TYR A 84 -13.12 12.75 15.55
C TYR A 84 -13.10 13.79 16.67
N ARG A 85 -14.14 13.84 17.50
CA ARG A 85 -14.26 14.82 18.59
C ARG A 85 -13.36 14.51 19.78
N TYR A 86 -13.32 13.24 20.20
CA TYR A 86 -12.70 12.86 21.47
C TYR A 86 -11.40 12.07 21.31
N TYR A 87 -11.28 11.26 20.26
CA TYR A 87 -10.20 10.27 20.16
C TYR A 87 -9.10 10.65 19.16
N LEU A 88 -9.38 11.55 18.22
CA LEU A 88 -8.41 11.94 17.19
C LEU A 88 -7.05 12.35 17.76
N ALA A 89 -7.03 13.21 18.78
CA ALA A 89 -5.79 13.72 19.39
C ALA A 89 -4.95 12.58 20.02
N VAL A 90 -5.60 11.64 20.69
CA VAL A 90 -4.95 10.49 21.33
C VAL A 90 -4.34 9.57 20.28
N PHE A 91 -5.11 9.22 19.24
CA PHE A 91 -4.66 8.30 18.20
C PHE A 91 -3.62 8.92 17.26
N LEU A 92 -3.62 10.24 17.04
CA LEU A 92 -2.58 10.90 16.25
C LEU A 92 -1.17 10.62 16.81
N SER A 93 -1.01 10.72 18.13
CA SER A 93 0.26 10.42 18.80
C SER A 93 0.66 8.95 18.63
N PHE A 94 -0.32 8.05 18.67
CA PHE A 94 -0.12 6.63 18.42
C PHE A 94 0.29 6.34 16.96
N PHE A 95 -0.37 6.96 15.99
CA PHE A 95 -0.06 6.81 14.57
C PHE A 95 1.36 7.28 14.24
N GLN A 96 1.85 8.34 14.88
CA GLN A 96 3.23 8.79 14.70
C GLN A 96 4.27 7.74 15.13
N LYS A 97 4.00 7.00 16.22
CA LYS A 97 4.86 5.89 16.67
C LYS A 97 4.88 4.76 15.63
N ILE A 98 3.71 4.38 15.11
CA ILE A 98 3.62 3.36 14.04
C ILE A 98 4.39 3.82 12.79
N ILE A 99 4.24 5.09 12.40
CA ILE A 99 4.97 5.66 11.26
C ILE A 99 6.49 5.63 11.48
N ALA A 100 6.96 5.84 12.71
CA ALA A 100 8.38 5.72 13.04
C ALA A 100 8.91 4.30 12.77
N ILE A 101 8.14 3.27 13.13
CA ILE A 101 8.48 1.86 12.85
C ILE A 101 8.54 1.64 11.33
N PHE A 102 7.52 2.08 10.59
CA PHE A 102 7.51 1.96 9.13
C PHE A 102 8.68 2.68 8.45
N ARG A 103 9.10 3.85 8.94
CA ARG A 103 10.29 4.55 8.46
C ARG A 103 11.55 3.69 8.63
N TRP A 104 11.70 3.04 9.78
CA TRP A 104 12.83 2.18 10.05
C TRP A 104 12.87 0.99 9.07
N ILE A 105 11.73 0.35 8.84
CA ILE A 105 11.58 -0.73 7.86
C ILE A 105 11.94 -0.25 6.44
N ARG A 106 11.41 0.91 6.00
CA ARG A 106 11.69 1.46 4.66
C ARG A 106 13.18 1.74 4.45
N LYS A 107 13.89 2.23 5.47
CA LYS A 107 15.35 2.43 5.40
C LYS A 107 16.07 1.12 5.11
N LYS A 108 15.71 0.03 5.81
CA LYS A 108 16.27 -1.31 5.57
C LYS A 108 16.00 -1.78 4.13
N PHE A 109 14.77 -1.65 3.64
CA PHE A 109 14.42 -1.99 2.25
C PHE A 109 15.23 -1.19 1.22
N LYS A 110 15.46 0.11 1.45
CA LYS A 110 16.25 0.95 0.53
C LYS A 110 17.69 0.44 0.42
N VAL A 111 18.30 0.01 1.54
CA VAL A 111 19.65 -0.56 1.56
C VAL A 111 19.71 -1.89 0.82
N VAL A 112 18.70 -2.75 0.97
CA VAL A 112 18.60 -4.00 0.21
C VAL A 112 18.48 -3.71 -1.29
N LYS A 113 17.58 -2.79 -1.67
CA LYS A 113 17.39 -2.39 -3.08
C LYS A 113 18.69 -1.82 -3.67
N SER A 114 19.43 -0.99 -2.94
CA SER A 114 20.70 -0.44 -3.43
C SER A 114 21.77 -1.51 -3.62
N LYS A 115 21.84 -2.51 -2.73
CA LYS A 115 22.75 -3.66 -2.89
C LYS A 115 22.40 -4.49 -4.12
N ILE A 116 21.13 -4.82 -4.31
CA ILE A 116 20.65 -5.58 -5.48
C ILE A 116 20.92 -4.82 -6.77
N LEU A 117 20.59 -3.53 -6.84
CA LEU A 117 20.87 -2.68 -8.00
C LEU A 117 22.37 -2.57 -8.29
N GLY A 118 23.20 -2.53 -7.25
CA GLY A 118 24.66 -2.55 -7.38
C GLY A 118 25.16 -3.83 -8.05
N ILE A 119 24.68 -4.99 -7.58
CA ILE A 119 25.01 -6.30 -8.17
C ILE A 119 24.57 -6.36 -9.64
N ILE A 120 23.32 -5.98 -9.93
CA ILE A 120 22.79 -5.94 -11.30
C ILE A 120 23.65 -5.03 -12.19
N LYS A 121 24.04 -3.84 -11.72
CA LYS A 121 24.86 -2.89 -12.48
C LYS A 121 26.25 -3.44 -12.79
N VAL A 122 26.88 -4.14 -11.84
CA VAL A 122 28.17 -4.82 -12.05
C VAL A 122 28.02 -5.93 -13.08
N LEU A 123 26.94 -6.71 -13.00
CA LEU A 123 26.66 -7.81 -13.92
C LEU A 123 26.45 -7.30 -15.36
N ILE A 124 25.65 -6.25 -15.54
CA ILE A 124 25.45 -5.57 -16.83
C ILE A 124 26.77 -5.02 -17.38
N ARG A 125 27.61 -4.36 -16.56
CA ARG A 125 28.94 -3.88 -17.00
C ARG A 125 29.82 -5.02 -17.48
N ARG A 126 29.84 -6.16 -16.78
CA ARG A 126 30.64 -7.33 -17.14
C ARG A 126 30.18 -7.90 -18.49
N VAL A 127 28.87 -8.02 -18.71
CA VAL A 127 28.29 -8.47 -19.98
C VAL A 127 28.65 -7.51 -21.12
N ASN A 128 28.50 -6.20 -20.90
CA ASN A 128 28.82 -5.20 -21.93
C ASN A 128 30.31 -5.18 -22.29
N ARG A 129 31.22 -5.36 -21.31
CA ARG A 129 32.66 -5.52 -21.58
C ARG A 129 32.94 -6.74 -22.46
N ARG A 130 32.34 -7.90 -22.15
CA ARG A 130 32.49 -9.13 -22.96
C ARG A 130 32.02 -8.91 -24.41
N LYS A 131 30.84 -8.30 -24.60
CA LYS A 131 30.33 -7.94 -25.94
C LYS A 131 31.29 -7.01 -26.70
N GLY A 132 31.92 -6.05 -26.01
CA GLY A 132 32.91 -5.16 -26.60
C GLY A 132 34.17 -5.89 -27.08
N TYR A 133 34.70 -6.81 -26.27
CA TYR A 133 35.84 -7.65 -26.65
C TYR A 133 35.52 -8.55 -27.84
N ASP A 134 34.33 -9.17 -27.89
CA ASP A 134 33.91 -9.99 -29.02
C ASP A 134 33.77 -9.19 -30.31
N LYS A 135 33.23 -7.96 -30.23
CA LYS A 135 33.13 -7.05 -31.39
C LYS A 135 34.52 -6.67 -31.91
N LYS A 136 35.48 -6.42 -31.01
CA LYS A 136 36.88 -6.14 -31.37
C LYS A 136 37.54 -7.36 -32.02
N ARG A 137 37.36 -8.56 -31.45
CA ARG A 137 37.88 -9.83 -31.99
C ARG A 137 37.32 -10.13 -33.38
N LYS A 138 36.02 -9.93 -33.61
CA LYS A 138 35.39 -10.08 -34.93
C LYS A 138 35.97 -9.10 -35.96
N ARG A 139 36.17 -7.83 -35.59
CA ARG A 139 36.82 -6.82 -36.46
C ARG A 139 38.26 -7.20 -36.82
N THR A 140 39.06 -7.66 -35.85
CA THR A 140 40.45 -8.08 -36.12
C THR A 140 40.50 -9.29 -37.05
N LYS A 141 39.60 -10.28 -36.87
CA LYS A 141 39.50 -11.44 -37.77
C LYS A 141 39.09 -11.02 -39.19
N ALA A 142 38.13 -10.11 -39.34
CA ALA A 142 37.71 -9.60 -40.65
C ALA A 142 38.86 -8.88 -41.38
N LYS A 143 39.62 -8.04 -40.66
CA LYS A 143 40.80 -7.36 -41.22
C LYS A 143 41.91 -8.32 -41.66
N ARG A 144 42.15 -9.40 -40.90
CA ARG A 144 43.13 -10.44 -41.30
C ARG A 144 42.70 -11.15 -42.58
N LYS A 145 41.42 -11.57 -42.66
CA LYS A 145 40.87 -12.21 -43.86
C LYS A 145 40.91 -11.31 -45.10
N GLN A 146 40.73 -10.00 -44.94
CA GLN A 146 40.89 -9.05 -46.05
C GLN A 146 42.35 -8.94 -46.51
N LYS A 147 43.31 -8.89 -45.58
CA LYS A 147 44.73 -8.86 -45.94
C LYS A 147 45.18 -10.13 -46.68
N GLU A 148 44.75 -11.31 -46.23
CA GLU A 148 45.04 -12.57 -46.94
C GLU A 148 44.49 -12.55 -48.38
N LYS A 149 43.26 -12.09 -48.59
CA LYS A 149 42.66 -11.98 -49.93
C LYS A 149 43.25 -10.91 -50.87
N THR A 150 44.07 -10.00 -50.36
CA THR A 150 44.69 -8.93 -51.16
C THR A 150 46.17 -9.23 -51.43
N SER A 151 46.68 -10.36 -50.92
CA SER A 151 48.09 -10.77 -51.05
C SER A 151 48.27 -11.94 -52.03
N ASP A 152 47.17 -12.39 -52.65
CA ASP A 152 47.11 -13.26 -53.83
C ASP A 152 46.81 -12.38 -55.06
#